data_AF-A0A383D9F6-F1
#
_entry.id   AF-A0A383D9F6-F1
#
_cell.length_a   1.000
_cell.length_b   1.000
_cell.length_c   1.000
_cell.angle_alpha   90.00
_cell.angle_beta   90.00
_cell.angle_gamma   90.00
#
_symmetry.space_group_name_H-M   'P 1'
#
loop_
_entity.id
_entity.type
_entity.pdbx_description
1 polymer ?
#
loop_
_entity_poly.entity_id
_entity_poly.type
_entity_poly.pdbx_seq_one_letter_code
_entity_poly.pdbx_strand_id
1 'polypeptide(L)'
;IIVLAAIASEWGTLMDNIGTLGPAVIALNVLMLTIGYQSAKLLDLKEIRATTVSIESGIQNATVGITVGGLILAAPDGGLSTLSLPSGVYGVLMYLVIAPFLYWRIKSTEIRVHSE
;
A
#
# COMPACT_ATOMS: atom_id res chain seq x y z
N ILE A 1 -7.26 11.08 9.15
CA ILE A 1 -7.60 12.50 8.86
C ILE A 1 -6.92 12.97 7.57
N ILE A 2 -5.58 12.94 7.46
CA ILE A 2 -4.85 13.42 6.27
C ILE A 2 -5.24 12.68 4.97
N VAL A 3 -5.30 11.35 4.99
CA VAL A 3 -5.68 10.56 3.79
C VAL A 3 -7.11 10.88 3.31
N LEU A 4 -8.05 11.03 4.24
CA LEU A 4 -9.44 11.38 3.91
C LEU A 4 -9.54 12.82 3.37
N ALA A 5 -8.77 13.75 3.95
CA ALA A 5 -8.69 15.12 3.44
C ALA A 5 -8.08 15.17 2.03
N ALA A 6 -7.02 14.40 1.77
CA ALA A 6 -6.39 14.30 0.47
C ALA A 6 -7.36 13.80 -0.62
N ILE A 7 -8.15 12.77 -0.31
CA ILE A 7 -9.15 12.22 -1.22
C ILE A 7 -10.32 13.19 -1.43
N ALA A 8 -10.77 13.87 -0.37
CA ALA A 8 -11.87 14.82 -0.45
C ALA A 8 -11.50 16.07 -1.27
N SER A 9 -10.29 16.61 -1.12
CA SER A 9 -9.83 17.78 -1.86
C SER A 9 -9.72 17.53 -3.37
N GLU A 10 -9.38 16.31 -3.78
CA GLU A 10 -9.10 15.97 -5.18
C GLU A 10 -10.06 14.92 -5.75
N TRP A 11 -11.29 14.87 -5.24
CA TRP A 11 -12.26 13.84 -5.59
C TRP A 11 -12.57 13.77 -7.09
N GLY A 12 -12.64 14.92 -7.77
CA GLY A 12 -12.84 15.00 -9.22
C GLY A 12 -11.68 14.37 -10.00
N THR A 13 -10.46 14.85 -9.76
CA THR A 13 -9.23 14.33 -10.37
C THR A 13 -9.06 12.83 -10.12
N LEU A 14 -9.41 12.37 -8.91
CA LEU A 14 -9.39 10.97 -8.53
C LEU A 14 -10.38 10.16 -9.37
N MET A 15 -11.64 10.57 -9.49
CA MET A 15 -12.65 9.85 -10.27
C MET A 15 -12.35 9.82 -11.76
N ASP A 16 -11.76 10.89 -12.31
CA ASP A 16 -11.35 10.93 -13.71
C ASP A 16 -10.18 9.96 -14.01
N ASN A 17 -9.34 9.68 -13.01
CA ASN A 17 -8.14 8.86 -13.16
C ASN A 17 -8.24 7.49 -12.46
N ILE A 18 -9.35 7.17 -11.80
CA ILE A 18 -9.47 5.98 -10.96
C ILE A 18 -9.32 4.68 -11.74
N GLY A 19 -9.75 4.68 -13.01
CA GLY A 19 -9.62 3.54 -13.92
C GLY A 19 -8.17 3.15 -14.19
N THR A 20 -7.24 4.09 -14.10
CA THR A 20 -5.80 3.84 -14.29
C THR A 20 -5.08 3.74 -12.94
N LEU A 21 -5.36 4.68 -12.03
CA LEU A 21 -4.69 4.77 -10.73
C LEU A 21 -5.01 3.57 -9.82
N GLY A 22 -6.29 3.17 -9.75
CA GLY A 22 -6.72 2.06 -8.89
C GLY A 22 -5.99 0.77 -9.22
N PRO A 23 -6.04 0.27 -10.47
CA PRO A 23 -5.29 -0.91 -10.87
C PRO A 23 -3.78 -0.75 -10.68
N ALA A 24 -3.21 0.42 -10.97
CA ALA A 24 -1.77 0.66 -10.81
C ALA A 24 -1.32 0.55 -9.34
N VAL A 25 -2.04 1.14 -8.39
CA VAL A 25 -1.68 1.07 -6.97
C VAL A 25 -1.93 -0.33 -6.38
N ILE A 26 -2.95 -1.04 -6.84
CA ILE A 26 -3.19 -2.44 -6.47
C ILE A 26 -2.04 -3.31 -6.98
N ALA A 27 -1.65 -3.16 -8.25
CA ALA A 27 -0.53 -3.88 -8.82
C ALA A 27 0.77 -3.60 -8.05
N LEU A 28 1.04 -2.33 -7.73
CA LEU A 28 2.16 -1.94 -6.89
C LEU A 28 2.12 -2.62 -5.53
N ASN A 29 0.97 -2.65 -4.86
CA ASN A 29 0.83 -3.28 -3.54
C ASN A 29 1.11 -4.79 -3.59
N VAL A 30 0.57 -5.50 -4.59
CA VAL A 30 0.82 -6.94 -4.80
C VAL A 30 2.30 -7.20 -5.11
N LEU A 31 2.94 -6.34 -5.91
CA LEU A 31 4.38 -6.43 -6.17
C LEU A 31 5.18 -6.25 -4.88
N MET A 32 4.85 -5.27 -4.05
CA MET A 32 5.53 -5.02 -2.78
C MET A 32 5.39 -6.20 -1.81
N LEU A 33 4.19 -6.79 -1.69
CA LEU A 33 3.98 -8.00 -0.90
C LEU A 33 4.86 -9.15 -1.40
N THR A 34 4.89 -9.35 -2.71
CA THR A 34 5.68 -10.41 -3.35
C THR A 34 7.18 -10.20 -3.14
N ILE A 35 7.69 -9.00 -3.41
CA ILE A 35 9.11 -8.65 -3.23
C ILE A 35 9.50 -8.77 -1.77
N GLY A 36 8.68 -8.27 -0.83
CA GLY A 36 8.95 -8.37 0.60
C GLY A 36 9.02 -9.83 1.09
N TYR A 37 8.10 -10.69 0.61
CA TYR A 37 8.15 -12.11 0.95
C TYR A 37 9.38 -12.81 0.34
N GLN A 38 9.62 -12.61 -0.96
CA GLN A 38 10.70 -13.30 -1.67
C GLN A 38 12.08 -12.83 -1.20
N SER A 39 12.25 -11.55 -0.89
CA SER A 39 13.49 -11.05 -0.30
C SER A 39 13.76 -11.67 1.07
N ALA A 40 12.74 -11.82 1.92
CA ALA A 40 12.91 -12.49 3.21
C ALA A 40 13.20 -13.99 3.06
N LYS A 41 12.64 -14.66 2.04
CA LYS A 41 12.97 -16.05 1.70
C LYS A 41 14.39 -16.18 1.18
N LEU A 42 14.87 -15.24 0.36
CA LEU A 42 16.26 -15.21 -0.13
C LEU A 42 17.27 -15.07 1.02
N LEU A 43 16.87 -14.38 2.10
CA LEU A 43 17.65 -14.22 3.32
C LEU A 43 17.41 -15.34 4.36
N ASP A 44 16.76 -16.44 3.96
CA ASP A 44 16.50 -17.63 4.77
C ASP A 44 15.77 -17.36 6.10
N LEU A 45 14.85 -16.38 6.11
CA LEU A 45 14.02 -16.12 7.28
C LEU A 45 12.92 -17.19 7.44
N LYS A 46 12.65 -17.53 8.71
CA LYS A 46 11.51 -18.34 9.11
C LYS A 46 10.20 -17.75 8.54
N GLU A 47 9.27 -18.63 8.22
CA GLU A 47 8.00 -18.30 7.54
C GLU A 47 7.22 -17.14 8.16
N ILE A 48 7.13 -17.11 9.50
CA ILE A 48 6.45 -16.03 10.24
C ILE A 48 7.13 -14.69 9.95
N ARG A 49 8.47 -14.64 10.02
CA ARG A 49 9.24 -13.42 9.74
C ARG A 49 9.16 -13.01 8.28
N ALA A 50 9.17 -13.97 7.34
CA ALA A 50 9.00 -13.66 5.92
C ALA A 50 7.62 -13.03 5.62
N THR A 51 6.59 -13.49 6.32
CA THR A 51 5.24 -12.89 6.28
C THR A 51 5.26 -11.47 6.82
N THR A 52 5.93 -11.24 7.95
CA THR A 52 6.08 -9.89 8.53
C THR A 52 6.76 -8.95 7.55
N VAL A 53 7.91 -9.34 6.96
CA VAL A 53 8.63 -8.49 6.00
C VAL A 53 7.76 -8.16 4.78
N SER A 54 7.00 -9.14 4.27
CA SER A 54 6.04 -8.91 3.18
C SER A 54 5.00 -7.84 3.54
N ILE A 55 4.36 -7.97 4.70
CA ILE A 55 3.31 -7.04 5.15
C ILE A 55 3.88 -5.64 5.40
N GLU A 56 4.99 -5.53 6.12
CA GLU A 56 5.66 -4.25 6.40
C GLU A 56 6.17 -3.56 5.13
N SER A 57 6.52 -4.33 4.09
CA SER A 57 6.87 -3.77 2.78
C SER A 57 5.63 -3.29 2.01
N GLY A 58 4.52 -4.00 2.14
CA GLY A 58 3.25 -3.66 1.48
C GLY A 58 2.54 -2.46 2.11
N ILE A 59 2.59 -2.32 3.44
CA ILE A 59 2.03 -1.17 4.15
C ILE A 59 3.01 -0.01 4.04
N GLN A 60 2.60 1.08 3.40
CA GLN A 60 3.43 2.26 3.25
C GLN A 60 2.86 3.47 4.00
N ASN A 61 3.72 4.44 4.30
CA ASN A 61 3.30 5.68 4.94
C ASN A 61 2.71 6.65 3.90
N ALA A 62 1.39 6.59 3.73
CA ALA A 62 0.66 7.46 2.81
C ALA A 62 0.83 8.96 3.12
N THR A 63 0.93 9.35 4.39
CA THR A 63 1.12 10.75 4.80
C THR A 63 2.45 11.29 4.30
N VAL A 64 3.54 10.54 4.46
CA VAL A 64 4.86 10.94 3.94
C VAL A 64 4.81 11.07 2.42
N GLY A 65 4.17 10.13 1.72
CA GLY A 65 4.00 10.22 0.27
C GLY A 65 3.22 11.46 -0.18
N ILE A 66 2.10 11.77 0.50
CA ILE A 66 1.31 13.00 0.25
C ILE A 66 2.17 14.25 0.44
N THR A 67 2.89 14.34 1.56
CA THR A 67 3.75 15.49 1.87
C THR A 67 4.85 15.65 0.82
N VAL A 68 5.57 14.57 0.49
CA VAL A 68 6.64 14.60 -0.50
C VAL A 68 6.11 14.98 -1.89
N GLY A 69 4.97 14.44 -2.32
CA GLY A 69 4.32 14.84 -3.57
C GLY A 69 4.03 16.35 -3.62
N GLY A 70 3.55 16.91 -2.49
CA GLY A 70 3.26 18.34 -2.34
C GLY A 70 4.51 19.22 -2.36
N LEU A 71 5.63 18.73 -1.81
CA LEU A 71 6.91 19.43 -1.83
C LEU A 71 7.59 19.40 -3.21
N ILE A 72 7.43 18.30 -3.96
CA ILE A 72 8.04 18.15 -5.29
C ILE A 72 7.29 18.99 -6.32
N LEU A 73 5.95 18.93 -6.33
CA LEU A 73 5.12 19.69 -7.24
C LEU A 73 4.04 20.40 -6.45
N ALA A 74 4.28 21.67 -6.11
CA ALA A 74 3.27 22.47 -5.45
C ALA A 74 2.06 22.70 -6.37
N ALA A 75 0.85 22.60 -5.82
CA ALA A 75 -0.36 22.92 -6.55
C ALA A 75 -0.45 24.45 -6.80
N PRO A 76 -0.81 24.91 -8.01
CA PRO A 76 -0.86 26.34 -8.34
C PRO A 76 -1.85 27.16 -7.49
N ASP A 77 -2.88 26.50 -6.96
CA ASP A 77 -3.98 27.06 -6.18
C ASP A 77 -3.84 26.84 -4.66
N GLY A 78 -2.72 26.27 -4.22
CA GLY A 78 -2.49 25.89 -2.82
C GLY A 78 -3.24 24.63 -2.37
N GLY A 79 -3.84 23.89 -3.32
CA GLY A 79 -4.48 22.58 -3.09
C GLY A 79 -3.49 21.42 -2.94
N LEU A 80 -3.96 20.18 -3.13
CA LEU A 80 -3.08 19.01 -3.14
C LEU A 80 -2.36 18.89 -4.47
N SER A 81 -1.11 18.44 -4.42
CA SER A 81 -0.39 18.09 -5.64
C SER A 81 -1.03 16.89 -6.34
N THR A 82 -1.04 16.90 -7.67
CA THR A 82 -1.36 15.72 -8.47
C THR A 82 -0.43 14.54 -8.16
N LEU A 83 0.81 14.80 -7.70
CA LEU A 83 1.76 13.76 -7.27
C LEU A 83 1.44 13.19 -5.88
N SER A 84 0.66 13.90 -5.06
CA SER A 84 0.22 13.41 -3.75
C SER A 84 -0.96 12.44 -3.86
N LEU A 85 -1.68 12.49 -4.98
CA LEU A 85 -2.91 11.74 -5.20
C LEU A 85 -2.69 10.21 -5.16
N PRO A 86 -1.69 9.63 -5.84
CA PRO A 86 -1.43 8.18 -5.76
C PRO A 86 -1.14 7.70 -4.33
N SER A 87 -0.45 8.50 -3.52
CA SER A 87 -0.20 8.17 -2.11
C SER A 87 -1.49 8.17 -1.27
N GLY A 88 -2.40 9.10 -1.53
CA GLY A 88 -3.73 9.11 -0.90
C GLY A 88 -4.54 7.87 -1.27
N VAL A 89 -4.61 7.52 -2.57
CA VAL A 89 -5.33 6.33 -3.05
C VAL A 89 -4.71 5.05 -2.49
N TYR A 90 -3.39 4.92 -2.56
CA TYR A 90 -2.66 3.77 -2.02
C TYR A 90 -2.93 3.60 -0.52
N GLY A 91 -2.94 4.69 0.26
CA GLY A 91 -3.18 4.66 1.69
C GLY A 91 -4.52 4.05 2.10
N VAL A 92 -5.54 4.09 1.24
CA VAL A 92 -6.82 3.41 1.48
C VAL A 92 -6.81 2.00 0.87
N LEU A 93 -6.41 1.87 -0.40
CA LEU A 93 -6.50 0.60 -1.12
C LEU A 93 -5.55 -0.47 -0.59
N MET A 94 -4.41 -0.10 -0.02
CA MET A 94 -3.47 -1.06 0.55
C MET A 94 -4.12 -1.96 1.60
N TYR A 95 -5.03 -1.44 2.43
CA TYR A 95 -5.69 -2.26 3.45
C TYR A 95 -6.67 -3.27 2.84
N LEU A 96 -7.34 -2.92 1.74
CA LEU A 96 -8.25 -3.83 1.04
C LEU A 96 -7.51 -4.99 0.37
N VAL A 97 -6.27 -4.75 -0.10
CA VAL A 97 -5.42 -5.79 -0.70
C VAL A 97 -4.71 -6.64 0.36
N ILE A 98 -4.20 -6.00 1.41
CA ILE A 98 -3.39 -6.69 2.43
C ILE A 98 -4.26 -7.51 3.38
N ALA A 99 -5.48 -7.08 3.72
CA ALA A 99 -6.36 -7.83 4.61
C ALA A 99 -6.64 -9.28 4.17
N PRO A 100 -7.06 -9.57 2.91
CA PRO A 100 -7.25 -10.95 2.47
C PRO A 100 -5.93 -11.75 2.43
N PHE A 101 -4.82 -11.11 2.05
CA PHE A 101 -3.50 -11.73 2.09
C PHE A 101 -3.10 -12.13 3.52
N LEU A 102 -3.28 -11.22 4.47
CA LEU A 102 -3.01 -11.44 5.90
C LEU A 102 -3.86 -12.60 6.44
N TYR A 103 -5.16 -12.61 6.16
CA TYR A 103 -6.05 -13.68 6.57
C TYR A 103 -5.59 -15.04 6.04
N TRP A 104 -5.24 -15.10 4.75
CA TRP A 104 -4.69 -16.32 4.14
C TRP A 104 -3.41 -16.79 4.84
N ARG A 105 -2.47 -15.88 5.12
CA ARG A 105 -1.19 -16.20 5.76
C ARG A 105 -1.33 -16.67 7.20
N ILE A 106 -2.24 -16.10 7.98
CA ILE A 106 -2.52 -16.54 9.36
C ILE A 106 -3.03 -17.99 9.33
N LYS A 107 -4.03 -18.27 8.48
CA LYS A 107 -4.60 -19.62 8.33
C LYS A 107 -3.54 -20.65 7.90
N SER A 108 -2.69 -20.31 6.94
CA SER A 108 -1.61 -21.20 6.48
C SER A 108 -0.54 -21.47 7.54
N THR A 109 -0.27 -20.50 8.42
CA THR A 109 0.72 -20.66 9.49
C THR A 109 0.19 -21.54 10.62
N GLU A 110 -1.08 -21.35 11.02
CA GLU A 110 -1.73 -22.15 12.06
C GLU A 110 -1.78 -23.65 11.69
N ILE A 111 -2.11 -23.98 10.43
CA ILE A 111 -2.09 -25.36 9.93
C ILE A 111 -0.71 -25.99 10.09
N ARG A 112 0.36 -25.23 9.83
CA ARG A 112 1.73 -25.76 9.83
C ARG A 112 2.27 -26.02 11.23
N VAL A 113 1.87 -25.21 12.21
CA VAL A 113 2.24 -25.39 13.63
C VAL A 113 1.55 -26.62 14.24
N HIS A 114 0.32 -26.95 13.82
CA HIS A 114 -0.39 -28.14 14.31
C HIS A 114 0.05 -29.45 13.65
N SER A 115 0.84 -29.39 12.58
CA SER A 115 1.38 -30.56 11.87
C SER A 115 2.81 -30.95 12.27
N GLU A 116 3.46 -30.15 13.12
CA GLU A 116 4.78 -30.41 13.71
C GLU A 116 4.63 -30.97 15.13
#